data_AF-A0A964AHL8-F1
#
_entry.id   AF-A0A964AHL8-F1
#
_cell.length_a   1.000
_cell.length_b   1.000
_cell.length_c   1.000
_cell.angle_alpha   90.00
_cell.angle_beta   90.00
_cell.angle_gamma   90.00
#
_symmetry.space_group_name_H-M   'P 1'
#
loop_
_entity.id
_entity.type
_entity.pdbx_description
1 polymer ?
#
loop_
_entity_poly.entity_id
_entity_poly.type
_entity_poly.pdbx_seq_one_letter_code
_entity_poly.pdbx_strand_id
1 'polypeptide(L)'
;MHDGSILVLDCGTGARPLGRDLFARPERELDLLFTHFHMDHIIGFPFFGPVYAPGYRMRVTVPAFSVEEARDRLARFLNGIYHPLRIRDVPCDLSFHPIQPGRPFTRGPFEIVGVRLNHPGGAVGYRITAGGRTVCYFTDSAPLARPGEGVAAGQEAPTAERHVVDAMRGVDLVIFDTMFTFDEYLEKMSWGHAYPEYAVALAKEAGVKHLVMFHHAPDASDEFLDQLESNWQDHADPPITLAKEGLAVDLEG
;
A
#
# COMPACT_ATOMS: atom_id res chain seq x y z
N MET A 1 2.26 -1.16 -13.31
CA MET A 1 2.46 -2.20 -14.34
C MET A 1 3.77 -1.87 -15.05
N HIS A 2 4.50 -2.85 -15.56
CA HIS A 2 5.72 -2.63 -16.34
C HIS A 2 6.00 -3.87 -17.19
N ASP A 3 6.37 -3.71 -18.46
CA ASP A 3 6.61 -4.80 -19.42
C ASP A 3 5.49 -5.87 -19.44
N GLY A 4 4.23 -5.43 -19.46
CA GLY A 4 3.05 -6.30 -19.40
C GLY A 4 2.81 -6.98 -18.05
N SER A 5 3.77 -6.92 -17.11
CA SER A 5 3.64 -7.50 -15.78
C SER A 5 2.83 -6.61 -14.83
N ILE A 6 2.00 -7.26 -14.00
CA ILE A 6 1.10 -6.60 -13.06
C ILE A 6 1.41 -7.05 -11.63
N LEU A 7 1.68 -6.06 -10.78
CA LEU A 7 1.80 -6.19 -9.34
C LEU A 7 0.61 -5.49 -8.71
N VAL A 8 -0.17 -6.22 -7.92
CA VAL A 8 -1.32 -5.71 -7.17
C VAL A 8 -0.92 -5.53 -5.71
N LEU A 9 -1.25 -4.38 -5.13
CA LEU A 9 -0.96 -4.02 -3.74
C LEU A 9 -2.27 -3.90 -2.98
N ASP A 10 -2.42 -4.71 -1.94
CA ASP A 10 -3.66 -4.94 -1.20
C ASP A 10 -4.86 -5.37 -2.07
N CYS A 11 -5.94 -5.79 -1.43
CA CYS A 11 -7.10 -6.36 -2.09
C CYS A 11 -8.38 -5.98 -1.34
N GLY A 12 -8.58 -4.67 -1.13
CA GLY A 12 -9.81 -4.10 -0.58
C GLY A 12 -11.01 -4.16 -1.53
N THR A 13 -12.04 -3.36 -1.27
CA THR A 13 -13.32 -3.39 -2.02
C THR A 13 -13.15 -3.16 -3.53
N GLY A 14 -12.12 -2.41 -3.95
CA GLY A 14 -11.72 -2.21 -5.34
C GLY A 14 -11.28 -3.48 -6.10
N ALA A 15 -11.11 -4.61 -5.42
CA ALA A 15 -10.74 -5.88 -6.04
C ALA A 15 -11.74 -6.32 -7.12
N ARG A 16 -13.05 -6.04 -6.95
CA ARG A 16 -14.07 -6.44 -7.92
C ARG A 16 -13.92 -5.77 -9.29
N PRO A 17 -13.86 -4.42 -9.39
CA PRO A 17 -13.60 -3.77 -10.68
C PRO A 17 -12.21 -4.13 -11.23
N LEU A 18 -11.18 -4.20 -10.39
CA LEU A 18 -9.84 -4.62 -10.83
C LEU A 18 -9.85 -6.02 -11.45
N GLY A 19 -10.53 -6.99 -10.84
CA GLY A 19 -10.63 -8.36 -11.36
C GLY A 19 -11.30 -8.41 -12.75
N ARG A 20 -12.28 -7.54 -13.02
CA ARG A 20 -12.90 -7.43 -14.35
C ARG A 20 -11.93 -6.88 -15.39
N ASP A 21 -11.14 -5.86 -15.03
CA ASP A 21 -10.10 -5.32 -15.90
C ASP A 21 -9.05 -6.39 -16.24
N LEU A 22 -8.59 -7.15 -15.24
CA LEU A 22 -7.59 -8.21 -15.42
C LEU A 22 -8.08 -9.36 -16.34
N PHE A 23 -9.37 -9.64 -16.39
CA PHE A 23 -9.92 -10.62 -17.33
C PHE A 23 -9.87 -10.16 -18.79
N ALA A 24 -9.92 -8.85 -19.04
CA ALA A 24 -9.81 -8.29 -20.40
C ALA A 24 -8.38 -8.33 -20.95
N ARG A 25 -7.39 -8.57 -20.08
CA ARG A 25 -5.97 -8.64 -20.44
C ARG A 25 -5.56 -10.07 -20.82
N PRO A 26 -4.47 -10.29 -21.58
CA PRO A 26 -3.99 -11.63 -21.91
C PRO A 26 -3.21 -12.30 -20.76
N GLU A 27 -2.63 -11.52 -19.84
CA GLU A 27 -1.80 -12.05 -18.76
C GLU A 27 -2.62 -12.87 -17.75
N ARG A 28 -2.03 -14.00 -17.32
CA ARG A 28 -2.65 -14.92 -16.36
C ARG A 28 -1.78 -15.15 -15.12
N GLU A 29 -0.58 -14.58 -15.08
CA GLU A 29 0.24 -14.53 -13.87
C GLU A 29 -0.03 -13.22 -13.13
N LEU A 30 -0.30 -13.32 -11.83
CA LEU A 30 -0.56 -12.17 -10.96
C LEU A 30 0.25 -12.28 -9.68
N ASP A 31 0.92 -11.19 -9.33
CA ASP A 31 1.53 -11.01 -8.02
C ASP A 31 0.67 -10.08 -7.17
N LEU A 32 0.22 -10.58 -6.02
CA LEU A 32 -0.60 -9.84 -5.07
C LEU A 32 0.16 -9.72 -3.75
N LEU A 33 0.45 -8.50 -3.31
CA LEU A 33 1.17 -8.21 -2.08
C LEU A 33 0.21 -7.54 -1.10
N PHE A 34 0.08 -8.08 0.09
CA PHE A 34 -0.67 -7.43 1.17
C PHE A 34 0.26 -6.68 2.10
N THR A 35 -0.11 -5.49 2.52
CA THR A 35 0.62 -4.71 3.52
C THR A 35 0.39 -5.26 4.92
N HIS A 36 -0.85 -5.61 5.23
CA HIS A 36 -1.30 -6.19 6.50
C HIS A 36 -2.67 -6.87 6.35
N PHE A 37 -3.32 -7.23 7.47
CA PHE A 37 -4.52 -8.07 7.49
C PHE A 37 -5.78 -7.37 8.03
N HIS A 38 -5.80 -6.03 8.07
CA HIS A 38 -7.07 -5.34 8.34
C HIS A 38 -8.06 -5.53 7.20
N MET A 39 -9.34 -5.51 7.56
CA MET A 39 -10.40 -5.98 6.68
C MET A 39 -10.48 -5.17 5.39
N ASP A 40 -10.38 -3.86 5.47
CA ASP A 40 -10.38 -2.97 4.32
C ASP A 40 -9.25 -3.24 3.31
N HIS A 41 -8.15 -3.89 3.72
CA HIS A 41 -7.06 -4.33 2.83
C HIS A 41 -7.26 -5.73 2.25
N ILE A 42 -8.11 -6.59 2.84
CA ILE A 42 -8.22 -8.01 2.44
C ILE A 42 -9.63 -8.46 2.06
N ILE A 43 -10.65 -7.68 2.37
CA ILE A 43 -12.07 -8.07 2.24
C ILE A 43 -12.50 -8.30 0.80
N GLY A 44 -11.79 -7.72 -0.17
CA GLY A 44 -12.01 -7.94 -1.59
C GLY A 44 -11.42 -9.24 -2.11
N PHE A 45 -10.46 -9.85 -1.41
CA PHE A 45 -9.79 -11.08 -1.87
C PHE A 45 -10.76 -12.25 -2.13
N PRO A 46 -11.73 -12.56 -1.22
CA PRO A 46 -12.76 -13.56 -1.51
C PRO A 46 -13.69 -13.20 -2.69
N PHE A 47 -13.64 -11.98 -3.22
CA PHE A 47 -14.44 -11.55 -4.37
C PHE A 47 -13.57 -11.17 -5.58
N PHE A 48 -12.28 -11.46 -5.52
CA PHE A 48 -11.34 -11.15 -6.57
C PHE A 48 -11.43 -12.20 -7.66
N GLY A 49 -12.11 -11.87 -8.76
CA GLY A 49 -12.41 -12.78 -9.87
C GLY A 49 -11.29 -13.75 -10.27
N PRO A 50 -10.03 -13.27 -10.45
CA PRO A 50 -8.90 -14.13 -10.81
C PRO A 50 -8.65 -15.31 -9.86
N VAL A 51 -9.02 -15.22 -8.58
CA VAL A 51 -8.92 -16.34 -7.62
C VAL A 51 -9.76 -17.54 -8.05
N TYR A 52 -10.86 -17.30 -8.77
CA TYR A 52 -11.85 -18.30 -9.16
C TYR A 52 -11.76 -18.75 -10.61
N ALA A 53 -10.77 -18.28 -11.34
CA ALA A 53 -10.62 -18.57 -12.76
C ALA A 53 -9.53 -19.63 -12.99
N PRO A 54 -9.89 -20.80 -13.56
CA PRO A 54 -8.90 -21.78 -14.00
C PRO A 54 -7.89 -21.16 -14.97
N GLY A 55 -6.62 -21.54 -14.84
CA GLY A 55 -5.53 -21.06 -15.70
C GLY A 55 -4.87 -19.76 -15.23
N TYR A 56 -5.42 -19.06 -14.23
CA TYR A 56 -4.67 -18.05 -13.50
C TYR A 56 -3.66 -18.68 -12.56
N ARG A 57 -2.46 -18.10 -12.50
CA ARG A 57 -1.46 -18.36 -11.47
C ARG A 57 -1.29 -17.12 -10.62
N MET A 58 -1.58 -17.24 -9.33
CA MET A 58 -1.52 -16.14 -8.38
C MET A 58 -0.48 -16.43 -7.30
N ARG A 59 0.47 -15.51 -7.14
CA ARG A 59 1.47 -15.52 -6.08
C ARG A 59 1.09 -14.46 -5.06
N VAL A 60 0.66 -14.90 -3.88
CA VAL A 60 0.25 -14.03 -2.78
C VAL A 60 1.41 -13.86 -1.81
N THR A 61 1.84 -12.62 -1.60
CA THR A 61 2.91 -12.27 -0.65
C THR A 61 2.31 -11.51 0.52
N VAL A 62 2.59 -11.95 1.75
CA VAL A 62 1.99 -11.39 2.98
C VAL A 62 2.99 -11.33 4.13
N PRO A 63 2.82 -10.43 5.11
CA PRO A 63 3.62 -10.42 6.34
C PRO A 63 3.41 -11.71 7.14
N ALA A 64 4.44 -12.56 7.20
CA ALA A 64 4.41 -13.85 7.88
C ALA A 64 5.83 -14.39 8.09
N PHE A 65 5.98 -15.39 8.97
CA PHE A 65 7.25 -16.07 9.23
C PHE A 65 7.42 -17.37 8.43
N SER A 66 6.32 -17.93 7.90
CA SER A 66 6.33 -19.16 7.09
C SER A 66 5.26 -19.15 6.00
N VAL A 67 5.40 -20.04 5.01
CA VAL A 67 4.39 -20.25 3.96
C VAL A 67 3.06 -20.73 4.54
N GLU A 68 3.11 -21.56 5.58
CA GLU A 68 1.91 -22.07 6.26
C GLU A 68 1.17 -20.93 6.98
N GLU A 69 1.89 -20.08 7.71
CA GLU A 69 1.29 -18.91 8.36
C GLU A 69 0.70 -17.94 7.32
N ALA A 70 1.43 -17.68 6.23
CA ALA A 70 0.98 -16.83 5.14
C ALA A 70 -0.36 -17.31 4.56
N ARG A 71 -0.47 -18.60 4.28
CA ARG A 71 -1.72 -19.24 3.82
C ARG A 71 -2.81 -19.13 4.88
N ASP A 72 -2.52 -19.53 6.12
CA ASP A 72 -3.52 -19.71 7.17
C ASP A 72 -4.19 -18.40 7.58
N ARG A 73 -3.46 -17.27 7.54
CA ARG A 73 -4.03 -15.95 7.82
C ARG A 73 -5.15 -15.59 6.83
N LEU A 74 -4.96 -15.83 5.52
CA LEU A 74 -6.00 -15.60 4.51
C LEU A 74 -7.05 -16.71 4.47
N ALA A 75 -6.65 -17.95 4.75
CA ALA A 75 -7.56 -19.11 4.80
C ALA A 75 -8.68 -18.93 5.83
N ARG A 76 -8.48 -18.12 6.88
CA ARG A 76 -9.52 -17.78 7.86
C ARG A 76 -10.78 -17.21 7.21
N PHE A 77 -10.64 -16.45 6.13
CA PHE A 77 -11.76 -15.82 5.43
C PHE A 77 -12.33 -16.69 4.30
N LEU A 78 -11.53 -17.62 3.77
CA LEU A 78 -11.95 -18.66 2.82
C LEU A 78 -11.90 -20.02 3.52
N ASN A 79 -12.87 -20.29 4.39
CA ASN A 79 -12.91 -21.49 5.25
C ASN A 79 -14.19 -22.33 5.14
N GLY A 80 -15.14 -21.97 4.28
CA GLY A 80 -16.47 -22.61 4.19
C GLY A 80 -17.52 -22.07 5.16
N ILE A 81 -17.17 -21.08 6.00
CA ILE A 81 -18.07 -20.41 6.96
C ILE A 81 -18.25 -18.95 6.56
N TYR A 82 -17.17 -18.18 6.52
CA TYR A 82 -17.21 -16.76 6.12
C TYR A 82 -17.30 -16.57 4.60
N HIS A 83 -16.93 -17.62 3.86
CA HIS A 83 -17.08 -17.70 2.42
C HIS A 83 -17.35 -19.18 2.05
N PRO A 84 -18.22 -19.49 1.06
CA PRO A 84 -18.60 -20.87 0.74
C PRO A 84 -17.43 -21.74 0.27
N LEU A 85 -16.39 -21.16 -0.33
CA LEU A 85 -15.19 -21.88 -0.75
C LEU A 85 -14.09 -21.82 0.31
N ARG A 86 -13.33 -22.91 0.42
CA ARG A 86 -12.08 -22.93 1.20
C ARG A 86 -10.91 -22.48 0.33
N ILE A 87 -9.86 -21.94 0.94
CA ILE A 87 -8.67 -21.48 0.21
C ILE A 87 -8.03 -22.58 -0.66
N ARG A 88 -8.13 -23.84 -0.22
CA ARG A 88 -7.60 -25.02 -0.94
C ARG A 88 -8.48 -25.48 -2.10
N ASP A 89 -9.72 -25.00 -2.14
CA ASP A 89 -10.73 -25.39 -3.12
C ASP A 89 -10.86 -24.34 -4.24
N VAL A 90 -10.02 -23.29 -4.23
CA VAL A 90 -10.06 -22.24 -5.27
C VAL A 90 -9.50 -22.77 -6.60
N PRO A 91 -10.13 -22.47 -7.75
CA PRO A 91 -9.71 -22.97 -9.07
C PRO A 91 -8.37 -22.48 -9.63
N CYS A 92 -7.85 -21.32 -9.19
CA CYS A 92 -6.57 -20.82 -9.69
C CYS A 92 -5.37 -21.58 -9.07
N ASP A 93 -4.21 -21.50 -9.73
CA ASP A 93 -2.92 -21.95 -9.16
C ASP A 93 -2.45 -20.91 -8.14
N LEU A 94 -2.77 -21.14 -6.87
CA LEU A 94 -2.52 -20.20 -5.77
C LEU A 94 -1.30 -20.63 -4.92
N SER A 95 -0.33 -19.73 -4.79
CA SER A 95 0.85 -19.93 -3.93
C SER A 95 1.04 -18.78 -2.95
N PHE A 96 1.58 -19.08 -1.76
CA PHE A 96 1.78 -18.11 -0.68
C PHE A 96 3.27 -17.93 -0.38
N HIS A 97 3.66 -16.68 -0.14
CA HIS A 97 5.04 -16.27 0.09
C HIS A 97 5.11 -15.36 1.32
N PRO A 98 5.81 -15.76 2.40
CA PRO A 98 6.00 -14.88 3.55
C PRO A 98 6.99 -13.76 3.21
N ILE A 99 6.71 -12.55 3.69
CA ILE A 99 7.65 -11.43 3.69
C ILE A 99 7.93 -10.94 5.11
N GLN A 100 9.17 -10.52 5.32
CA GLN A 100 9.62 -9.80 6.51
C GLN A 100 10.25 -8.48 6.05
N PRO A 101 10.03 -7.37 6.77
CA PRO A 101 10.70 -6.11 6.49
C PRO A 101 12.23 -6.26 6.37
N GLY A 102 12.82 -5.51 5.45
CA GLY A 102 14.26 -5.49 5.18
C GLY A 102 14.75 -6.61 4.25
N ARG A 103 13.93 -7.60 3.91
CA ARG A 103 14.32 -8.69 3.00
C ARG A 103 13.91 -8.38 1.55
N PRO A 104 14.87 -8.16 0.62
CA PRO A 104 14.56 -7.96 -0.79
C PRO A 104 14.10 -9.26 -1.46
N PHE A 105 13.25 -9.13 -2.48
CA PHE A 105 12.86 -10.21 -3.39
C PHE A 105 12.45 -9.65 -4.75
N THR A 106 12.29 -10.53 -5.74
CA THR A 106 11.83 -10.15 -7.08
C THR A 106 10.53 -10.85 -7.46
N ARG A 107 9.74 -10.17 -8.29
CA ARG A 107 8.55 -10.70 -8.97
C ARG A 107 8.49 -10.15 -10.39
N GLY A 108 8.71 -11.01 -11.39
CA GLY A 108 8.85 -10.55 -12.77
C GLY A 108 9.92 -9.44 -12.86
N PRO A 109 9.59 -8.25 -13.41
CA PRO A 109 10.52 -7.13 -13.51
C PRO A 109 10.61 -6.27 -12.25
N PHE A 110 9.86 -6.60 -11.19
CA PHE A 110 9.79 -5.80 -9.97
C PHE A 110 10.82 -6.28 -8.94
N GLU A 111 11.73 -5.38 -8.55
CA GLU A 111 12.59 -5.52 -7.37
C GLU A 111 11.88 -4.90 -6.16
N ILE A 112 11.63 -5.68 -5.11
CA ILE A 112 10.75 -5.30 -4.01
C ILE A 112 11.50 -5.43 -2.68
N VAL A 113 11.41 -4.40 -1.85
CA VAL A 113 11.90 -4.39 -0.47
C VAL A 113 10.75 -4.05 0.47
N GLY A 114 10.50 -4.92 1.46
CA GLY A 114 9.55 -4.64 2.52
C GLY A 114 10.10 -3.64 3.54
N VAL A 115 9.27 -2.72 4.00
CA VAL A 115 9.61 -1.66 4.98
C VAL A 115 8.64 -1.78 6.14
N ARG A 116 9.13 -1.76 7.37
CA ARG A 116 8.25 -1.85 8.54
C ARG A 116 7.52 -0.52 8.75
N LEU A 117 6.20 -0.57 8.83
CA LEU A 117 5.35 0.57 9.12
C LEU A 117 4.82 0.52 10.57
N ASN A 118 4.30 1.65 11.04
CA ASN A 118 3.82 1.81 12.41
C ASN A 118 2.30 1.77 12.47
N HIS A 119 1.75 0.57 12.60
CA HIS A 119 0.32 0.35 12.62
C HIS A 119 -0.08 -0.75 13.62
N PRO A 120 -1.23 -0.66 14.30
CA PRO A 120 -1.76 -1.75 15.10
C PRO A 120 -1.77 -3.08 14.34
N GLY A 121 -1.31 -4.15 14.99
CA GLY A 121 -1.16 -5.47 14.34
C GLY A 121 0.06 -5.60 13.41
N GLY A 122 0.76 -4.50 13.13
CA GLY A 122 1.95 -4.45 12.28
C GLY A 122 1.60 -4.39 10.80
N ALA A 123 2.35 -3.57 10.05
CA ALA A 123 2.20 -3.43 8.60
C ALA A 123 3.55 -3.38 7.89
N VAL A 124 3.54 -3.76 6.62
CA VAL A 124 4.69 -3.74 5.71
C VAL A 124 4.37 -2.84 4.52
N GLY A 125 5.14 -1.78 4.36
CA GLY A 125 5.18 -0.97 3.15
C GLY A 125 6.14 -1.56 2.13
N TYR A 126 6.04 -1.14 0.87
CA TYR A 126 6.86 -1.69 -0.21
C TYR A 126 7.60 -0.61 -0.96
N ARG A 127 8.94 -0.71 -1.05
CA ARG A 127 9.74 0.00 -2.06
C ARG A 127 9.90 -0.92 -3.27
N ILE A 128 9.44 -0.48 -4.43
CA ILE A 128 9.32 -1.27 -5.65
C ILE A 128 10.08 -0.56 -6.76
N THR A 129 11.04 -1.24 -7.40
CA THR A 129 11.81 -0.71 -8.53
C THR A 129 11.55 -1.54 -9.77
N ALA A 130 11.28 -0.89 -10.90
CA ALA A 130 11.15 -1.51 -12.21
C ALA A 130 11.48 -0.47 -13.29
N GLY A 131 12.15 -0.87 -14.38
CA GLY A 131 12.49 0.04 -15.47
C GLY A 131 13.32 1.27 -15.07
N GLY A 132 14.08 1.19 -13.97
CA GLY A 132 14.82 2.33 -13.42
C GLY A 132 13.97 3.37 -12.68
N ARG A 133 12.66 3.12 -12.51
CA ARG A 133 11.74 3.91 -11.70
C ARG A 133 11.47 3.24 -10.37
N THR A 134 11.26 4.02 -9.32
CA THR A 134 10.96 3.51 -7.98
C THR A 134 9.70 4.12 -7.38
N VAL A 135 8.85 3.27 -6.82
CA VAL A 135 7.64 3.62 -6.09
C VAL A 135 7.71 3.12 -4.65
N CYS A 136 7.29 3.92 -3.68
CA CYS A 136 6.96 3.45 -2.34
C CYS A 136 5.45 3.42 -2.14
N TYR A 137 4.91 2.30 -1.65
CA TYR A 137 3.52 2.15 -1.24
C TYR A 137 3.46 1.97 0.28
N PHE A 138 3.27 3.08 0.98
CA PHE A 138 3.29 3.18 2.44
C PHE A 138 1.91 3.58 2.94
N THR A 139 1.04 2.58 3.06
CA THR A 139 -0.29 2.72 3.69
C THR A 139 -0.19 2.93 5.20
N ASP A 140 -1.31 2.86 5.91
CA ASP A 140 -1.49 2.62 7.34
C ASP A 140 -0.18 2.70 8.14
N SER A 141 0.22 3.93 8.45
CA SER A 141 1.42 4.19 9.23
C SER A 141 1.29 5.49 10.00
N ALA A 142 1.26 5.41 11.32
CA ALA A 142 1.37 6.58 12.18
C ALA A 142 2.81 7.07 12.29
N PRO A 143 3.03 8.36 12.57
CA PRO A 143 4.30 8.83 13.09
C PRO A 143 4.79 7.96 14.26
N LEU A 144 6.06 7.54 14.20
CA LEU A 144 6.73 6.81 15.27
C LEU A 144 7.15 7.72 16.42
N ALA A 145 7.26 9.01 16.14
CA ALA A 145 7.59 10.01 17.13
C ALA A 145 6.32 10.55 17.82
N ARG A 146 6.45 10.93 19.10
CA ARG A 146 5.34 11.49 19.90
C ARG A 146 4.94 12.89 19.38
N PRO A 147 3.80 13.44 19.81
CA PRO A 147 3.47 14.84 19.55
C PRO A 147 4.62 15.77 19.96
N GLY A 148 5.09 16.59 19.03
CA GLY A 148 6.25 17.46 19.22
C GLY A 148 7.62 16.82 18.94
N GLU A 149 7.67 15.52 18.64
CA GLU A 149 8.89 14.79 18.25
C GLU A 149 8.87 14.34 16.78
N GLY A 150 7.77 14.54 16.03
CA GLY A 150 7.66 14.18 14.61
C GLY A 150 8.61 14.95 13.69
N VAL A 151 8.67 14.53 12.42
CA VAL A 151 9.41 15.28 11.39
C VAL A 151 8.67 16.60 11.14
N ALA A 152 9.17 17.68 11.73
CA ALA A 152 8.74 19.03 11.42
C ALA A 152 9.52 19.54 10.20
N ALA A 153 8.86 20.34 9.36
CA ALA A 153 9.51 20.94 8.20
C ALA A 153 10.81 21.68 8.61
N GLY A 154 11.95 21.20 8.10
CA GLY A 154 13.27 21.76 8.39
C GLY A 154 14.01 21.17 9.60
N GLN A 155 13.51 20.09 10.22
CA GLN A 155 14.22 19.32 11.24
C GLN A 155 14.57 17.91 10.72
N GLU A 156 15.70 17.34 11.16
CA GLU A 156 16.05 15.96 10.82
C GLU A 156 15.02 14.97 11.37
N ALA A 157 14.74 13.91 10.63
CA ALA A 157 13.91 12.82 11.13
C ALA A 157 14.50 12.21 12.42
N PRO A 158 13.66 11.98 13.45
CA PRO A 158 14.05 11.20 14.61
C PRO A 158 14.62 9.85 14.20
N THR A 159 15.52 9.29 15.02
CA THR A 159 16.11 7.96 14.76
C THR A 159 15.06 6.88 14.49
N ALA A 160 13.87 6.99 15.09
CA ALA A 160 12.77 6.06 14.88
C ALA A 160 12.19 6.11 13.46
N GLU A 161 12.24 7.26 12.78
CA GLU A 161 11.64 7.48 11.45
C GLU A 161 12.62 7.26 10.29
N ARG A 162 13.93 7.17 10.60
CA ARG A 162 14.98 7.10 9.58
C ARG A 162 14.80 5.96 8.59
N HIS A 163 14.30 4.79 9.00
CA HIS A 163 14.12 3.69 8.06
C HIS A 163 13.01 3.95 7.03
N VAL A 164 12.00 4.75 7.35
CA VAL A 164 10.94 5.16 6.41
C VAL A 164 11.51 6.18 5.42
N VAL A 165 12.21 7.22 5.94
CA VAL A 165 12.87 8.25 5.12
C VAL A 165 13.91 7.64 4.19
N ASP A 166 14.75 6.74 4.69
CA ASP A 166 15.77 6.05 3.90
C ASP A 166 15.14 5.20 2.79
N ALA A 167 14.02 4.55 3.07
CA ALA A 167 13.29 3.79 2.06
C ALA A 167 12.61 4.70 1.00
N MET A 168 12.22 5.92 1.34
CA MET A 168 11.68 6.92 0.40
C MET A 168 12.77 7.68 -0.36
N ARG A 169 14.05 7.52 0.00
CA ARG A 169 15.10 8.37 -0.55
C ARG A 169 15.18 8.30 -2.08
N GLY A 170 15.03 9.46 -2.72
CA GLY A 170 15.13 9.67 -4.17
C GLY A 170 14.14 8.91 -5.04
N VAL A 171 13.02 8.43 -4.49
CA VAL A 171 12.00 7.68 -5.25
C VAL A 171 11.19 8.60 -6.17
N ASP A 172 10.70 8.03 -7.27
CA ASP A 172 9.89 8.76 -8.25
C ASP A 172 8.49 9.05 -7.73
N LEU A 173 7.89 8.12 -6.98
CA LEU A 173 6.54 8.24 -6.45
C LEU A 173 6.43 7.65 -5.05
N VAL A 174 5.78 8.35 -4.14
CA VAL A 174 5.33 7.77 -2.87
C VAL A 174 3.81 7.86 -2.80
N ILE A 175 3.16 6.74 -2.51
CA ILE A 175 1.74 6.67 -2.15
C ILE A 175 1.69 6.51 -0.63
N PHE A 176 1.17 7.51 0.08
CA PHE A 176 1.28 7.62 1.54
C PHE A 176 -0.07 7.89 2.22
N ASP A 177 -0.35 7.14 3.30
CA ASP A 177 -1.56 7.30 4.12
C ASP A 177 -1.62 8.70 4.77
N THR A 178 -2.72 9.41 4.56
CA THR A 178 -3.00 10.70 5.20
C THR A 178 -4.44 10.74 5.70
N MET A 179 -4.88 9.69 6.40
CA MET A 179 -6.28 9.54 6.84
C MET A 179 -6.79 10.74 7.63
N PHE A 180 -5.99 11.29 8.53
CA PHE A 180 -6.44 12.27 9.51
C PHE A 180 -5.97 13.68 9.19
N THR A 181 -6.75 14.67 9.63
CA THR A 181 -6.20 15.99 9.92
C THR A 181 -5.25 15.93 11.11
N PHE A 182 -4.43 16.96 11.30
CA PHE A 182 -3.54 17.03 12.45
C PHE A 182 -4.29 16.95 13.80
N ASP A 183 -5.42 17.65 13.93
CA ASP A 183 -6.22 17.66 15.16
C ASP A 183 -6.81 16.28 15.46
N GLU A 184 -7.35 15.60 14.43
CA GLU A 184 -7.84 14.23 14.58
C GLU A 184 -6.74 13.24 14.93
N TYR A 185 -5.55 13.41 14.34
CA TYR A 185 -4.39 12.59 14.67
C TYR A 185 -4.03 12.71 16.17
N LEU A 186 -4.07 13.92 16.75
CA LEU A 186 -3.77 14.11 18.18
C LEU A 186 -4.72 13.32 19.09
N GLU A 187 -5.97 13.13 18.67
CA GLU A 187 -6.96 12.33 19.41
C GLU A 187 -6.86 10.83 19.10
N LYS A 188 -6.34 10.47 17.91
CA LYS A 188 -6.35 9.10 17.36
C LYS A 188 -4.95 8.53 17.12
N MET A 189 -3.92 9.02 17.80
CA MET A 189 -2.52 8.61 17.59
C MET A 189 -2.29 7.09 17.61
N SER A 190 -3.07 6.35 18.41
CA SER A 190 -2.97 4.90 18.53
C SER A 190 -3.63 4.11 17.40
N TRP A 191 -4.33 4.78 16.49
CA TRP A 191 -5.06 4.13 15.39
C TRP A 191 -4.13 3.77 14.23
N GLY A 192 -2.91 4.33 14.20
CA GLY A 192 -1.89 3.91 13.25
C GLY A 192 -1.96 4.59 11.88
N HIS A 193 -2.46 5.82 11.83
CA HIS A 193 -2.55 6.61 10.60
C HIS A 193 -1.84 7.96 10.73
N ALA A 194 -1.54 8.56 9.58
CA ALA A 194 -0.83 9.83 9.48
C ALA A 194 -1.74 10.98 9.02
N TYR A 195 -1.13 12.15 8.88
CA TYR A 195 -1.74 13.40 8.43
C TYR A 195 -0.89 14.03 7.31
N PRO A 196 -1.47 14.88 6.45
CA PRO A 196 -0.81 15.43 5.26
C PRO A 196 0.55 16.07 5.52
N GLU A 197 0.67 16.96 6.51
CA GLU A 197 1.89 17.71 6.79
C GLU A 197 3.07 16.81 7.14
N TYR A 198 2.81 15.70 7.84
CA TYR A 198 3.82 14.69 8.16
C TYR A 198 4.31 13.97 6.90
N ALA A 199 3.40 13.52 6.04
CA ALA A 199 3.77 12.87 4.78
C ALA A 199 4.60 13.81 3.88
N VAL A 200 4.24 15.10 3.81
CA VAL A 200 5.01 16.11 3.07
C VAL A 200 6.40 16.32 3.66
N ALA A 201 6.51 16.38 4.99
CA ALA A 201 7.80 16.56 5.65
C ALA A 201 8.76 15.39 5.36
N LEU A 202 8.28 14.14 5.46
CA LEU A 202 9.07 12.96 5.09
C LEU A 202 9.47 12.97 3.61
N ALA A 203 8.51 13.32 2.74
CA ALA A 203 8.74 13.31 1.30
C ALA A 203 9.81 14.33 0.88
N LYS A 204 9.78 15.53 1.48
CA LYS A 204 10.82 16.56 1.31
C LYS A 204 12.18 16.11 1.79
N GLU A 205 12.25 15.58 3.00
CA GLU A 205 13.51 15.12 3.58
C GLU A 205 14.14 13.99 2.74
N ALA A 206 13.31 13.08 2.23
CA ALA A 206 13.74 11.98 1.39
C ALA A 206 14.06 12.40 -0.07
N GLY A 207 13.72 13.62 -0.50
CA GLY A 207 13.86 14.04 -1.89
C GLY A 207 12.99 13.22 -2.84
N VAL A 208 11.75 12.93 -2.43
CA VAL A 208 10.73 12.28 -3.25
C VAL A 208 10.39 13.18 -4.44
N LYS A 209 10.15 12.61 -5.63
CA LYS A 209 9.81 13.41 -6.82
C LYS A 209 8.31 13.70 -6.96
N HIS A 210 7.44 12.87 -6.40
CA HIS A 210 5.98 13.06 -6.40
C HIS A 210 5.35 12.33 -5.20
N LEU A 211 4.52 13.02 -4.43
CA LEU A 211 3.73 12.44 -3.34
C LEU A 211 2.26 12.30 -3.75
N VAL A 212 1.70 11.11 -3.57
CA VAL A 212 0.27 10.80 -3.67
C VAL A 212 -0.27 10.55 -2.27
N MET A 213 -1.16 11.40 -1.81
CA MET A 213 -1.87 11.26 -0.55
C MET A 213 -3.08 10.36 -0.73
N PHE A 214 -3.27 9.36 0.14
CA PHE A 214 -4.41 8.43 0.05
C PHE A 214 -4.90 7.97 1.42
N HIS A 215 -5.83 7.00 1.43
CA HIS A 215 -6.40 6.38 2.64
C HIS A 215 -7.14 7.41 3.51
N HIS A 216 -7.82 8.37 2.86
CA HIS A 216 -8.61 9.41 3.50
C HIS A 216 -9.66 8.82 4.46
N ALA A 217 -9.99 9.56 5.52
CA ALA A 217 -11.02 9.16 6.48
C ALA A 217 -12.33 8.77 5.75
N PRO A 218 -12.96 7.62 6.08
CA PRO A 218 -14.17 7.15 5.38
C PRO A 218 -15.37 8.11 5.43
N ASP A 219 -15.39 9.01 6.40
CA ASP A 219 -16.40 10.05 6.64
C ASP A 219 -16.00 11.43 6.08
N ALA A 220 -14.84 11.55 5.44
CA ALA A 220 -14.46 12.76 4.70
C ALA A 220 -15.43 12.98 3.52
N SER A 221 -15.95 14.21 3.39
CA SER A 221 -16.79 14.57 2.24
C SER A 221 -15.95 14.94 1.03
N ASP A 222 -16.53 14.84 -0.18
CA ASP A 222 -15.88 15.27 -1.41
C ASP A 222 -15.46 16.75 -1.34
N GLU A 223 -16.28 17.63 -0.76
CA GLU A 223 -15.92 19.05 -0.59
C GLU A 223 -14.71 19.25 0.32
N PHE A 224 -14.58 18.44 1.37
CA PHE A 224 -13.41 18.49 2.24
C PHE A 224 -12.15 18.02 1.51
N LEU A 225 -12.24 16.93 0.73
CA LEU A 225 -11.10 16.41 -0.03
C LEU A 225 -10.69 17.35 -1.17
N ASP A 226 -11.64 17.97 -1.86
CA ASP A 226 -11.38 19.00 -2.88
C ASP A 226 -10.66 20.21 -2.25
N GLN A 227 -11.08 20.64 -1.06
CA GLN A 227 -10.40 21.71 -0.33
C GLN A 227 -9.00 21.30 0.12
N LEU A 228 -8.82 20.05 0.57
CA LEU A 228 -7.51 19.51 0.92
C LEU A 228 -6.58 19.48 -0.29
N GLU A 229 -7.06 19.05 -1.46
CA GLU A 229 -6.29 19.08 -2.72
C GLU A 229 -5.88 20.51 -3.07
N SER A 230 -6.81 21.46 -3.00
CA SER A 230 -6.56 22.88 -3.25
C SER A 230 -5.48 23.48 -2.31
N ASN A 231 -5.43 23.04 -1.05
CA ASN A 231 -4.40 23.49 -0.10
C ASN A 231 -2.97 23.06 -0.51
N TRP A 232 -2.85 21.99 -1.30
CA TRP A 232 -1.56 21.43 -1.73
C TRP A 232 -1.29 21.61 -3.23
N GLN A 233 -2.21 22.17 -4.01
CA GLN A 233 -2.08 22.30 -5.47
C GLN A 233 -0.85 23.12 -5.91
N ASP A 234 -0.49 24.14 -5.12
CA ASP A 234 0.64 25.04 -5.39
C ASP A 234 1.94 24.54 -4.73
N HIS A 235 1.93 23.34 -4.12
CA HIS A 235 3.11 22.77 -3.50
C HIS A 235 4.06 22.23 -4.58
N ALA A 236 5.18 22.93 -4.75
CA ALA A 236 6.09 22.64 -5.87
C ALA A 236 7.12 21.53 -5.58
N ASP A 237 7.39 21.20 -4.32
CA ASP A 237 8.51 20.31 -3.96
C ASP A 237 8.22 19.46 -2.70
N PRO A 238 7.82 18.19 -2.85
CA PRO A 238 7.43 17.56 -4.12
C PRO A 238 6.05 18.07 -4.61
N PRO A 239 5.74 17.94 -5.91
CA PRO A 239 4.37 17.91 -6.40
C PRO A 239 3.52 16.93 -5.59
N ILE A 240 2.28 17.32 -5.31
CA ILE A 240 1.33 16.54 -4.51
C ILE A 240 0.07 16.24 -5.34
N THR A 241 -0.48 15.05 -5.17
CA THR A 241 -1.78 14.67 -5.74
C THR A 241 -2.60 13.93 -4.69
N LEU A 242 -3.90 14.21 -4.61
CA LEU A 242 -4.81 13.39 -3.81
C LEU A 242 -5.30 12.21 -4.65
N ALA A 243 -5.21 11.02 -4.08
CA ALA A 243 -5.69 9.81 -4.72
C ALA A 243 -7.21 9.79 -4.78
N LYS A 244 -7.73 9.37 -5.93
CA LYS A 244 -9.15 9.05 -6.11
C LYS A 244 -9.29 7.79 -6.94
N GLU A 245 -10.44 7.14 -6.86
CA GLU A 245 -10.71 5.93 -7.65
C GLU A 245 -10.47 6.21 -9.14
N GLY A 246 -9.71 5.33 -9.79
CA GLY A 246 -9.37 5.45 -11.20
C GLY A 246 -8.19 6.39 -11.53
N LEU A 247 -7.55 7.03 -10.54
CA LEU A 247 -6.31 7.77 -10.76
C LEU A 247 -5.24 6.85 -11.37
N ALA A 248 -4.63 7.30 -12.46
CA ALA A 248 -3.50 6.66 -13.10
C ALA A 248 -2.33 7.64 -13.16
N VAL A 249 -1.15 7.18 -12.73
CA VAL A 249 0.10 7.95 -12.76
C VAL A 249 1.08 7.21 -13.66
N ASP A 250 1.53 7.87 -14.72
CA ASP A 250 2.58 7.38 -15.61
C ASP A 250 3.94 7.89 -15.10
N LEU A 251 4.90 6.99 -14.96
CA LEU A 251 6.26 7.31 -14.52
C LEU A 251 7.26 7.33 -15.67
N GLU A 252 6.88 6.90 -16.88
CA GLU A 252 7.81 6.83 -18.02
C GLU A 252 7.92 8.14 -18.80
N GLY A 253 6.91 9.01 -18.74
CA GLY A 253 6.93 10.35 -19.35
C GLY A 253 6.59 10.36 -20.84
#